data_AF-A0A1X0J489-F1
#
_entry.id   AF-A0A1X0J489-F1
#
_cell.length_a   1.000
_cell.length_b   1.000
_cell.length_c   1.000
_cell.angle_alpha   90.00
_cell.angle_beta   90.00
_cell.angle_gamma   90.00
#
_symmetry.space_group_name_H-M   'P 1'
#
loop_
_entity.id
_entity.type
_entity.pdbx_description
1 polymer ?
#
loop_
_entity_poly.entity_id
_entity_poly.type
_entity_poly.pdbx_seq_one_letter_code
_entity_poly.pdbx_strand_id
1 'polypeptide(L)'
;MHTAAPRLLIAGSLAALGAVGVLATAQPAHADNIGYLINVTVRPGYNFPNADAALAYGNGVCDQINSGVSYGQLVNTIKTDFSTTDEYQASYLISQSAQELCPAAIWQLRQSAAGYVPST
;
A
#
# COMPACT_ATOMS: atom_id res chain seq x y z
N MET A 1 -72.73 -1.82 5.31
CA MET A 1 -72.30 -3.16 4.85
C MET A 1 -70.78 -3.09 4.70
N HIS A 2 -69.90 -3.71 5.49
CA HIS A 2 -69.94 -4.99 6.20
C HIS A 2 -69.22 -4.92 7.56
N THR A 3 -69.70 -5.79 8.45
CA THR A 3 -69.31 -6.11 9.83
C THR A 3 -68.00 -6.94 9.90
N ALA A 4 -67.42 -7.06 11.10
CA ALA A 4 -66.08 -7.59 11.39
C ALA A 4 -65.95 -9.13 11.64
N ALA A 5 -64.68 -9.60 11.59
CA ALA A 5 -64.02 -10.74 12.30
C ALA A 5 -64.25 -12.20 11.80
N PRO A 6 -63.36 -13.20 12.06
CA PRO A 6 -62.27 -13.27 13.06
C PRO A 6 -60.89 -13.83 12.60
N ARG A 7 -59.93 -13.76 13.53
CA ARG A 7 -58.54 -14.26 13.46
C ARG A 7 -58.47 -15.80 13.54
N LEU A 8 -57.51 -16.41 12.84
CA LEU A 8 -56.94 -17.71 13.21
C LEU A 8 -55.40 -17.64 13.07
N LEU A 9 -54.69 -17.84 14.19
CA LEU A 9 -53.24 -18.01 14.26
C LEU A 9 -52.94 -19.51 14.16
N ILE A 10 -52.07 -19.95 13.24
CA ILE A 10 -51.32 -21.21 13.38
C ILE A 10 -49.90 -20.99 12.83
N ALA A 11 -48.92 -21.32 13.66
CA ALA A 11 -47.48 -21.23 13.44
C ALA A 11 -46.97 -22.26 12.42
N GLY A 12 -45.90 -21.91 11.71
CA GLY A 12 -45.11 -22.81 10.87
C GLY A 12 -43.70 -22.26 10.66
N SER A 13 -42.77 -22.62 11.52
CA SER A 13 -41.33 -22.39 11.42
C SER A 13 -40.74 -23.14 10.21
N LEU A 14 -39.74 -22.58 9.50
CA LEU A 14 -38.70 -23.19 8.60
C LEU A 14 -38.37 -22.17 7.49
N ALA A 15 -37.15 -21.77 7.15
CA ALA A 15 -35.80 -22.06 7.61
C ALA A 15 -34.90 -20.88 7.19
N ALA A 16 -34.02 -20.44 8.08
CA ALA A 16 -32.88 -19.62 7.70
C ALA A 16 -31.90 -20.51 6.91
N LEU A 17 -31.62 -20.17 5.66
CA LEU A 17 -30.47 -20.69 4.92
C LEU A 17 -29.71 -19.49 4.37
N GLY A 18 -28.64 -19.16 5.10
CA GLY A 18 -27.81 -18.01 4.86
C GLY A 18 -27.08 -18.12 3.54
N ALA A 19 -27.26 -17.12 2.68
CA ALA A 19 -26.23 -16.73 1.74
C ALA A 19 -25.16 -15.96 2.54
N VAL A 20 -24.30 -16.70 3.26
CA VAL A 20 -23.06 -16.12 3.78
C VAL A 20 -22.20 -15.86 2.56
N GLY A 21 -22.31 -14.66 1.99
CA GLY A 21 -21.40 -14.18 0.96
C GLY A 21 -19.99 -14.27 1.53
N VAL A 22 -19.19 -15.18 1.01
CA VAL A 22 -17.76 -15.22 1.32
C VAL A 22 -17.19 -13.95 0.72
N LEU A 23 -17.09 -12.90 1.53
CA LEU A 23 -16.24 -11.75 1.25
C LEU A 23 -14.82 -12.33 1.24
N ALA A 24 -14.36 -12.75 0.06
CA ALA A 24 -12.97 -13.09 -0.16
C ALA A 24 -12.17 -11.81 0.07
N THR A 25 -11.75 -11.59 1.31
CA THR A 25 -10.76 -10.57 1.61
C THR A 25 -9.52 -10.96 0.84
N ALA A 26 -9.04 -10.07 -0.04
CA ALA A 26 -7.76 -10.28 -0.71
C ALA A 26 -6.72 -10.64 0.35
N GLN A 27 -6.00 -11.75 0.15
CA GLN A 27 -4.93 -12.11 1.06
C GLN A 27 -3.94 -10.94 1.09
N PRO A 28 -3.50 -10.50 2.27
CA PRO A 28 -2.48 -9.45 2.32
C PRO A 28 -1.29 -9.95 1.53
N ALA A 29 -0.92 -9.22 0.47
CA ALA A 29 0.32 -9.49 -0.23
C ALA A 29 1.44 -9.39 0.81
N HIS A 30 2.12 -10.51 1.06
CA HIS A 30 3.28 -10.49 1.93
C HIS A 30 4.30 -9.56 1.29
N ALA A 31 4.79 -8.59 2.07
CA ALA A 31 5.93 -7.79 1.69
C ALA A 31 7.12 -8.72 1.46
N ASP A 32 7.57 -8.86 0.21
CA ASP A 32 8.73 -9.68 -0.10
C ASP A 32 9.99 -8.84 0.11
N ASN A 33 10.55 -8.97 1.31
CA ASN A 33 11.79 -8.29 1.66
C ASN A 33 12.94 -8.67 0.70
N ILE A 34 12.88 -9.86 0.09
CA ILE A 34 13.91 -10.34 -0.84
C ILE A 34 13.90 -9.53 -2.15
N GLY A 35 12.73 -9.32 -2.75
CA GLY A 35 12.55 -8.50 -3.95
C GLY A 35 13.07 -7.08 -3.76
N TYR A 36 12.70 -6.46 -2.63
CA TYR A 36 13.23 -5.15 -2.25
C TYR A 36 14.76 -5.17 -2.14
N LEU A 37 15.31 -6.09 -1.34
CA LEU A 37 16.74 -6.16 -1.07
C LEU A 37 17.54 -6.39 -2.35
N ILE A 38 17.10 -7.29 -3.25
CA ILE A 38 17.76 -7.50 -4.54
C ILE A 38 17.79 -6.18 -5.31
N ASN A 39 16.66 -5.49 -5.44
CA ASN A 39 16.56 -4.28 -6.27
C ASN A 39 17.36 -3.08 -5.75
N VAL A 40 17.57 -2.97 -4.42
CA VAL A 40 18.27 -1.82 -3.82
C VAL A 40 19.69 -2.10 -3.34
N THR A 41 20.07 -3.35 -3.09
CA THR A 41 21.43 -3.68 -2.61
C THR A 41 22.38 -4.04 -3.74
N VAL A 42 21.89 -4.60 -4.85
CA VAL A 42 22.73 -4.92 -6.01
C VAL A 42 22.87 -3.74 -6.98
N ARG A 43 21.97 -2.76 -6.88
CA ARG A 43 22.02 -1.54 -7.70
C ARG A 43 23.08 -0.59 -7.14
N PRO A 44 24.03 -0.12 -7.97
CA PRO A 44 24.98 0.91 -7.56
C PRO A 44 24.27 2.19 -7.12
N GLY A 45 24.81 2.88 -6.10
CA GLY A 45 24.38 4.22 -5.72
C GLY A 45 23.81 4.35 -4.31
N TYR A 46 23.13 3.32 -3.78
CA TYR A 46 22.57 3.40 -2.43
C TYR A 46 23.58 3.07 -1.32
N ASN A 47 24.49 2.12 -1.58
CA ASN A 47 25.60 1.79 -0.66
C ASN A 47 25.15 1.51 0.79
N PHE A 48 24.00 0.86 0.98
CA PHE A 48 23.53 0.47 2.31
C PHE A 48 24.59 -0.41 3.01
N PRO A 49 24.85 -0.19 4.32
CA PRO A 49 25.90 -0.92 5.04
C PRO A 49 25.56 -2.41 5.25
N ASN A 50 24.27 -2.77 5.24
CA ASN A 50 23.76 -4.14 5.31
C ASN A 50 22.27 -4.19 4.92
N ALA A 51 21.71 -5.40 4.87
CA ALA A 51 20.31 -5.64 4.53
C ALA A 51 19.32 -4.99 5.51
N ASP A 52 19.61 -5.02 6.81
CA ASP A 52 18.73 -4.42 7.83
C ASP A 52 18.64 -2.91 7.67
N ALA A 53 19.74 -2.24 7.34
CA ALA A 53 19.75 -0.81 7.06
C ALA A 53 18.96 -0.45 5.80
N ALA A 54 19.04 -1.28 4.75
CA ALA A 54 18.22 -1.11 3.55
C ALA A 54 16.73 -1.26 3.88
N LEU A 55 16.36 -2.32 4.61
CA LEU A 55 14.96 -2.55 5.03
C LEU A 55 14.45 -1.42 5.92
N ALA A 56 15.26 -0.96 6.88
CA ALA A 56 14.90 0.17 7.74
C ALA A 56 14.63 1.43 6.92
N TYR A 57 15.48 1.74 5.93
CA TYR A 57 15.28 2.88 5.04
C TYR A 57 14.00 2.74 4.21
N GLY A 58 13.78 1.58 3.57
CA GLY A 58 12.58 1.31 2.78
C GLY A 58 11.28 1.39 3.60
N ASN A 59 11.28 0.87 4.83
CA ASN A 59 10.15 1.02 5.74
C ASN A 59 9.94 2.49 6.17
N GLY A 60 11.01 3.25 6.38
CA GLY A 60 10.92 4.69 6.64
C GLY A 60 10.26 5.46 5.48
N VAL A 61 10.56 5.09 4.22
CA VAL A 61 9.88 5.63 3.04
C VAL A 61 8.39 5.25 3.07
N CYS A 62 8.06 4.01 3.43
CA CYS A 62 6.66 3.58 3.58
C CYS A 62 5.91 4.40 4.64
N ASP A 63 6.53 4.68 5.78
CA ASP A 63 5.94 5.53 6.82
C ASP A 63 5.65 6.94 6.31
N GLN A 64 6.59 7.53 5.55
CA GLN A 64 6.41 8.85 4.93
C GLN A 64 5.27 8.88 3.90
N ILE A 65 5.13 7.83 3.08
CA ILE A 65 4.02 7.71 2.12
C ILE A 65 2.69 7.65 2.89
N ASN A 66 2.62 6.81 3.92
CA ASN A 66 1.42 6.66 4.74
C ASN A 66 1.07 7.92 5.54
N SER A 67 2.06 8.73 5.90
CA SER A 67 1.84 10.04 6.53
C SER A 67 1.49 11.15 5.53
N GLY A 68 1.41 10.85 4.24
CA GLY A 68 1.01 11.79 3.20
C GLY A 68 2.09 12.77 2.75
N VAL A 69 3.38 12.43 2.92
CA VAL A 69 4.48 13.22 2.35
C VAL A 69 4.33 13.27 0.82
N SER A 70 4.54 14.44 0.23
CA SER A 70 4.41 14.61 -1.22
C SER A 70 5.50 13.86 -2.00
N TYR A 71 5.19 13.39 -3.21
CA TYR A 71 6.14 12.63 -4.03
C TYR A 71 7.44 13.40 -4.28
N GLY A 72 7.34 14.69 -4.62
CA GLY A 72 8.53 15.53 -4.84
C GLY A 72 9.39 15.70 -3.59
N GLN A 73 8.79 15.74 -2.39
CA GLN A 73 9.55 15.79 -1.15
C GLN A 73 10.25 14.45 -0.84
N LEU A 74 9.60 13.31 -1.12
CA LEU A 74 10.24 11.99 -1.03
C LEU A 74 11.46 11.91 -1.94
N VAL A 75 11.31 12.34 -3.20
CA VAL A 75 12.40 12.38 -4.18
C VAL A 75 13.56 13.23 -3.68
N ASN A 76 13.29 14.47 -3.23
CA ASN A 76 14.33 15.37 -2.74
C ASN A 76 15.03 14.84 -1.48
N THR A 77 14.29 14.18 -0.59
CA THR A 77 14.85 13.54 0.60
C THR A 77 15.84 12.45 0.19
N ILE A 78 15.45 11.54 -0.70
CA ILE A 78 16.31 10.45 -1.17
C ILE A 78 17.53 11.00 -1.91
N LYS A 79 17.35 12.01 -2.77
CA LYS A 79 18.47 12.70 -3.45
C LYS A 79 19.48 13.27 -2.45
N THR A 80 18.99 13.86 -1.36
CA THR A 80 19.82 14.40 -0.27
C THR A 80 20.55 13.29 0.47
N ASP A 81 19.83 12.25 0.91
CA ASP A 81 20.37 11.16 1.72
C ASP A 81 21.48 10.39 1.01
N PHE A 82 21.33 10.16 -0.31
CA PHE A 82 22.32 9.46 -1.13
C PHE A 82 23.28 10.41 -1.85
N SER A 83 23.20 11.73 -1.59
CA SER A 83 24.04 12.74 -2.24
C SER A 83 24.07 12.60 -3.77
N THR A 84 22.90 12.40 -4.37
CA THR A 84 22.73 12.14 -5.80
C THR A 84 21.83 13.18 -6.45
N THR A 85 22.07 13.48 -7.72
CA THR A 85 21.16 14.30 -8.55
C THR A 85 20.23 13.43 -9.41
N ASP A 86 20.42 12.10 -9.39
CA ASP A 86 19.70 11.15 -10.22
C ASP A 86 18.24 10.97 -9.76
N GLU A 87 17.32 11.60 -10.49
CA GLU A 87 15.87 11.48 -10.30
C GLU A 87 15.34 10.05 -10.46
N TYR A 88 15.94 9.28 -11.36
CA TYR A 88 15.55 7.90 -11.59
C TYR A 88 15.96 7.03 -10.40
N GLN A 89 17.16 7.23 -9.86
CA GLN A 89 17.58 6.56 -8.64
C GLN A 89 16.57 6.82 -7.50
N ALA A 90 16.24 8.08 -7.25
CA ALA A 90 15.29 8.42 -6.18
C ALA A 90 13.90 7.82 -6.41
N SER A 91 13.33 8.03 -7.60
CA SER A 91 11.99 7.51 -7.95
C SER A 91 11.93 5.98 -7.95
N TYR A 92 13.02 5.31 -8.32
CA TYR A 92 13.11 3.87 -8.30
C TYR A 92 13.04 3.35 -6.86
N LEU A 93 13.81 3.92 -5.93
CA LEU A 93 13.78 3.49 -4.53
C LEU A 93 12.40 3.67 -3.90
N ILE A 94 11.72 4.78 -4.18
CA ILE A 94 10.33 5.01 -3.73
C ILE A 94 9.42 3.90 -4.25
N SER A 95 9.50 3.62 -5.55
CA SER A 95 8.68 2.62 -6.21
C SER A 95 8.95 1.20 -5.69
N GLN A 96 10.21 0.86 -5.42
CA GLN A 96 10.58 -0.43 -4.84
C GLN A 96 10.07 -0.57 -3.41
N SER A 97 10.19 0.48 -2.59
CA SER A 97 9.69 0.48 -1.21
C SER A 97 8.17 0.27 -1.20
N ALA A 98 7.43 0.99 -2.04
CA ALA A 98 5.97 0.87 -2.09
C ALA A 98 5.49 -0.46 -2.65
N GLN A 99 6.13 -1.01 -3.68
CA GLN A 99 5.72 -2.28 -4.29
C GLN A 99 6.01 -3.48 -3.39
N GLU A 100 7.20 -3.50 -2.82
CA GLU A 100 7.72 -4.70 -2.14
C GLU A 100 7.47 -4.67 -0.62
N LEU A 101 7.43 -3.49 0.02
CA LEU A 101 7.35 -3.37 1.49
C LEU A 101 5.99 -2.87 1.99
N CYS A 102 5.33 -1.96 1.26
CA CYS A 102 4.04 -1.38 1.67
C CYS A 102 3.02 -1.29 0.52
N PRO A 103 2.58 -2.43 -0.05
CA PRO A 103 1.68 -2.43 -1.21
C PRO A 103 0.33 -1.74 -0.95
N ALA A 104 -0.13 -1.70 0.29
CA ALA A 104 -1.33 -0.95 0.69
C ALA A 104 -1.21 0.56 0.45
N ALA A 105 0.01 1.10 0.47
CA ALA A 105 0.30 2.52 0.30
C ALA A 105 0.42 2.95 -1.18
N ILE A 106 0.41 2.01 -2.14
CA ILE A 106 0.61 2.30 -3.57
C ILE A 106 -0.41 3.31 -4.10
N TRP A 107 -1.68 3.23 -3.67
CA TRP A 107 -2.69 4.18 -4.14
C TRP A 107 -2.38 5.61 -3.66
N GLN A 108 -2.00 5.76 -2.39
CA GLN A 108 -1.59 7.04 -1.81
C GLN A 108 -0.37 7.60 -2.54
N LEU A 109 0.64 6.76 -2.78
CA LEU A 109 1.84 7.14 -3.53
C LEU A 109 1.46 7.66 -4.93
N ARG A 110 0.63 6.92 -5.68
CA ARG A 110 0.19 7.31 -7.02
C ARG A 110 -0.53 8.65 -7.03
N GLN A 111 -1.38 8.91 -6.03
CA GLN A 111 -2.05 10.21 -5.94
C GLN A 111 -1.06 11.34 -5.60
N SER A 112 -0.09 11.09 -4.72
CA SER A 112 0.94 12.08 -4.39
C SER A 112 1.87 12.41 -5.56
N ALA A 113 2.01 11.48 -6.53
CA ALA A 113 2.82 11.65 -7.73
C ALA A 113 2.05 12.31 -8.90
N ALA A 114 0.74 12.51 -8.76
CA ALA A 114 -0.07 13.08 -9.82
C ALA A 114 0.40 14.50 -10.17
N GLY A 115 0.76 14.70 -11.45
CA GLY A 115 1.29 15.98 -11.92
C GLY A 115 2.73 16.27 -11.50
N TYR A 116 3.43 15.32 -10.87
CA TYR A 116 4.85 15.45 -10.59
C TYR A 116 5.64 15.55 -11.91
N VAL A 117 6.49 16.57 -12.00
CA VAL A 117 7.45 16.75 -13.08
C VAL A 117 8.84 16.78 -12.45
N PRO A 118 9.75 15.86 -12.81
CA PRO A 118 11.11 15.87 -12.30
C PRO A 118 11.78 17.22 -12.58
N SER A 119 12.32 17.85 -11.55
CA SER A 119 13.23 18.97 -11.70
C SER A 119 14.62 18.44 -12.00
N THR A 120 15.11 18.70 -13.21
CA THR A 120 16.48 18.41 -13.67
C THR A 120 17.53 18.91 -12.69
#